data_AF-A0A8S0VE19-F1
#
_entry.id   AF-A0A8S0VE19-F1
#
_cell.length_a   1.000
_cell.length_b   1.000
_cell.length_c   1.000
_cell.angle_alpha   90.00
_cell.angle_beta   90.00
_cell.angle_gamma   90.00
#
_symmetry.space_group_name_H-M   'P 1'
#
loop_
_entity.id
_entity.type
_entity.pdbx_description
1 polymer ?
#
loop_
_entity_poly.entity_id
_entity_poly.type
_entity_poly.pdbx_seq_one_letter_code
_entity_poly.pdbx_strand_id
1 'polypeptide(L)'
;MTKSVLYGLPFILCLLGLEIFYMSSSMRIPEATGTAFDSLLKVVRREGDKKMPMNTLEATVSTFDGVFEKFTSESPKHKANFIVFLADKDPSTNLSWCPDCVRAEPVIYKKLESSQDDVALLKAYVGDRPTWRNPQHPWRIDSIFKLKGVPTLVRWENGAIKGRLEDHEAHLEHKIDALLSGK
;
A
#
# COMPACT_ATOMS: atom_id res chain seq x y z
N MET A 1 -10.93 -22.23 56.90
CA MET A 1 -10.33 -23.33 57.71
C MET A 1 -10.35 -24.61 56.87
N THR A 2 -9.55 -25.63 57.22
CA THR A 2 -9.59 -27.05 56.75
C THR A 2 -9.52 -27.29 55.22
N LYS A 3 -8.39 -27.83 54.72
CA LYS A 3 -8.09 -29.27 54.48
C LYS A 3 -8.92 -29.89 53.34
N SER A 4 -8.39 -30.29 52.18
CA SER A 4 -7.31 -31.28 51.84
C SER A 4 -7.85 -32.67 51.43
N VAL A 5 -8.14 -32.84 50.13
CA VAL A 5 -8.33 -34.11 49.36
C VAL A 5 -7.94 -33.75 47.90
N LEU A 6 -7.06 -34.37 47.10
CA LEU A 6 -6.18 -35.57 47.12
C LEU A 6 -6.71 -36.93 46.59
N TYR A 7 -5.93 -37.45 45.61
CA TYR A 7 -5.86 -38.79 45.01
C TYR A 7 -6.94 -39.28 44.01
N GLY A 8 -6.44 -39.87 42.92
CA GLY A 8 -7.18 -40.36 41.74
C GLY A 8 -6.24 -40.98 40.68
N LEU A 9 -5.39 -41.92 41.09
CA LEU A 9 -4.61 -42.84 40.22
C LEU A 9 -5.56 -43.93 39.64
N PRO A 10 -5.19 -44.79 38.64
CA PRO A 10 -3.86 -45.40 38.44
C PRO A 10 -3.40 -45.73 36.99
N PHE A 11 -2.22 -46.38 36.88
CA PHE A 11 -1.63 -47.10 35.72
C PHE A 11 -1.21 -46.26 34.50
N ILE A 12 -0.20 -46.63 33.68
CA ILE A 12 0.65 -47.84 33.61
C ILE A 12 2.16 -47.47 33.74
N LEU A 13 2.97 -48.34 34.36
CA LEU A 13 4.44 -48.25 34.35
C LEU A 13 5.03 -48.76 33.03
N CYS A 14 6.09 -48.13 32.54
CA CYS A 14 7.10 -48.81 31.72
C CYS A 14 8.50 -48.51 32.28
N LEU A 15 9.09 -49.48 32.98
CA LEU A 15 10.42 -49.40 33.59
C LEU A 15 11.41 -50.29 32.82
N LEU A 16 12.30 -49.68 32.04
CA LEU A 16 13.65 -50.17 31.70
C LEU A 16 14.44 -48.94 31.19
N GLY A 17 15.64 -48.58 31.67
CA GLY A 17 16.42 -49.05 32.81
C GLY A 17 17.89 -48.58 32.68
N LEU A 18 18.53 -48.19 33.79
CA LEU A 18 19.94 -47.74 33.90
C LEU A 18 20.28 -46.41 33.17
N GLU A 19 21.16 -45.52 33.66
CA GLU A 19 21.88 -45.40 34.94
C GLU A 19 21.79 -43.97 35.51
N ILE A 20 22.09 -43.80 36.80
CA ILE A 20 22.29 -42.48 37.44
C ILE A 20 23.80 -42.22 37.53
N PHE A 21 24.35 -41.44 36.60
CA PHE A 21 25.73 -40.97 36.73
C PHE A 21 25.80 -39.63 37.49
N TYR A 22 25.77 -39.72 38.82
CA TYR A 22 25.93 -38.57 39.71
C TYR A 22 27.42 -38.19 39.80
N MET A 23 27.86 -37.23 38.99
CA MET A 23 29.12 -36.52 39.23
C MET A 23 28.86 -35.04 39.52
N SER A 24 29.04 -34.70 40.79
CA SER A 24 29.12 -33.31 41.25
C SER A 24 30.23 -32.56 40.51
N SER A 25 29.89 -31.40 39.97
CA SER A 25 30.84 -30.38 39.54
C SER A 25 30.21 -29.00 39.68
N SER A 26 30.97 -28.07 40.24
CA SER A 26 30.48 -26.74 40.66
C SER A 26 30.12 -25.86 39.47
N MET A 27 28.89 -26.00 38.97
CA MET A 27 28.36 -25.11 37.94
C MET A 27 27.97 -23.77 38.58
N ARG A 28 28.89 -22.81 38.50
CA ARG A 28 28.62 -21.41 38.84
C ARG A 28 27.47 -20.92 37.97
N ILE A 29 26.47 -20.27 38.57
CA ILE A 29 25.47 -19.52 37.82
C ILE A 29 26.19 -18.35 37.13
N PRO A 30 26.21 -18.24 35.80
CA PRO A 30 26.60 -17.01 35.15
C PRO A 30 25.45 -16.02 35.34
N GLU A 31 25.70 -14.98 36.15
CA GLU A 31 24.77 -13.88 36.33
C GLU A 31 24.57 -13.17 34.99
N ALA A 32 23.44 -13.45 34.34
CA ALA A 32 23.17 -13.03 32.97
C ALA A 32 22.84 -11.52 32.91
N THR A 33 23.89 -10.70 32.91
CA THR A 33 23.81 -9.24 32.88
C THR A 33 22.91 -8.76 31.73
N GLY A 34 21.95 -7.90 32.07
CA GLY A 34 20.81 -7.54 31.22
C GLY A 34 21.14 -6.67 30.01
N THR A 35 21.87 -7.21 29.03
CA THR A 35 22.24 -6.53 27.78
C THR A 35 21.71 -7.26 26.55
N ALA A 36 21.81 -8.59 26.50
CA ALA A 36 21.39 -9.39 25.35
C ALA A 36 19.87 -9.36 25.11
N PHE A 37 19.05 -9.46 26.17
CA PHE A 37 17.59 -9.48 26.04
C PHE A 37 17.01 -8.11 25.64
N ASP A 38 17.59 -7.02 26.15
CA ASP A 38 17.21 -5.65 25.75
C ASP A 38 17.65 -5.33 24.30
N SER A 39 18.78 -5.88 23.85
CA SER A 39 19.18 -5.82 22.44
C SER A 39 18.21 -6.57 21.52
N LEU A 40 17.66 -7.71 21.97
CA LEU A 40 16.62 -8.43 21.23
C LEU A 40 15.30 -7.66 21.15
N LEU A 41 14.89 -6.99 22.25
CA LEU A 41 13.73 -6.11 22.28
C LEU A 41 13.87 -4.88 21.35
N LYS A 42 15.09 -4.40 21.11
CA LYS A 42 15.37 -3.37 20.10
C LYS A 42 15.18 -3.86 18.67
N VAL A 43 15.47 -5.14 18.37
CA VAL A 43 15.20 -5.76 17.06
C VAL A 43 13.71 -6.01 16.84
N VAL A 44 12.92 -6.23 17.89
CA VAL A 44 11.46 -6.45 17.81
C VAL A 44 10.64 -5.17 18.02
N ARG A 45 11.28 -3.98 18.04
CA ARG A 45 10.62 -2.75 17.60
C ARG A 45 10.64 -2.66 16.07
N ARG A 46 9.84 -3.53 15.43
CA ARG A 46 9.13 -3.07 14.24
C ARG A 46 8.25 -1.92 14.69
N GLU A 47 8.52 -0.71 14.23
CA GLU A 47 7.46 0.27 14.11
C GLU A 47 6.43 -0.37 13.19
N GLY A 48 5.31 -0.82 13.77
CA GLY A 48 4.28 -1.55 13.02
C GLY A 48 3.82 -0.70 11.86
N ASP A 49 3.83 -1.27 10.65
CA ASP A 49 3.64 -0.55 9.39
C ASP A 49 2.39 0.33 9.44
N LYS A 50 2.59 1.62 9.76
CA LYS A 50 1.55 2.64 9.70
C LYS A 50 1.27 2.93 8.24
N LYS A 51 0.52 2.03 7.61
CA LYS A 51 -0.10 2.23 6.30
C LYS A 51 -0.93 3.50 6.39
N MET A 52 -0.36 4.62 5.94
CA MET A 52 -1.03 5.90 6.00
C MET A 52 -2.18 5.88 4.99
N PRO A 53 -3.39 6.32 5.36
CA PRO A 53 -4.53 6.28 4.45
C PRO A 53 -4.33 7.31 3.33
N MET A 54 -4.02 6.83 2.13
CA MET A 54 -3.92 7.63 0.90
C MET A 54 -5.19 8.47 0.71
N ASN A 55 -5.06 9.80 0.70
CA ASN A 55 -6.19 10.70 0.47
C ASN A 55 -6.68 10.50 -0.97
N THR A 56 -7.87 9.92 -1.13
CA THR A 56 -8.40 9.56 -2.45
C THR A 56 -9.62 10.41 -2.79
N LEU A 57 -9.56 11.09 -3.93
CA LEU A 57 -10.66 11.86 -4.52
C LEU A 57 -11.07 11.20 -5.83
N GLU A 58 -12.37 11.23 -6.16
CA GLU A 58 -12.90 10.75 -7.44
C GLU A 58 -13.60 11.88 -8.18
N ALA A 59 -13.41 11.96 -9.50
CA ALA A 59 -14.09 12.90 -10.39
C ALA A 59 -14.42 12.24 -11.73
N THR A 60 -15.54 12.66 -12.33
CA THR A 60 -15.85 12.44 -13.75
C THR A 60 -15.48 13.68 -14.57
N VAL A 61 -15.56 13.58 -15.89
CA VAL A 61 -15.37 14.73 -16.80
C VAL A 61 -16.22 15.96 -16.42
N SER A 62 -17.43 15.79 -15.86
CA SER A 62 -18.31 16.91 -15.49
C SER A 62 -18.11 17.45 -14.07
N THR A 63 -17.42 16.71 -13.18
CA THR A 63 -17.12 17.16 -11.81
C THR A 63 -15.65 17.55 -11.62
N PHE A 64 -14.83 17.42 -12.66
CA PHE A 64 -13.38 17.53 -12.58
C PHE A 64 -12.91 18.84 -11.98
N ASP A 65 -13.36 19.98 -12.50
CA ASP A 65 -12.78 21.29 -12.16
C ASP A 65 -12.87 21.60 -10.66
N GLY A 66 -14.02 21.38 -10.03
CA GLY A 66 -14.21 21.61 -8.59
C GLY A 66 -13.49 20.58 -7.70
N VAL A 67 -13.37 19.32 -8.14
CA VAL A 67 -12.59 18.31 -7.41
C VAL A 67 -11.08 18.54 -7.58
N PHE A 68 -10.65 19.06 -8.74
CA PHE A 68 -9.29 19.43 -9.04
C PHE A 68 -8.86 20.72 -8.31
N GLU A 69 -9.74 21.72 -8.19
CA GLU A 69 -9.55 22.88 -7.31
C GLU A 69 -9.39 22.41 -5.85
N LYS A 70 -10.26 21.52 -5.35
CA LYS A 70 -10.07 20.92 -4.02
C LYS A 70 -8.71 20.22 -3.91
N PHE A 71 -8.42 19.28 -4.81
CA PHE A 71 -7.17 18.51 -4.83
C PHE A 71 -5.93 19.42 -4.82
N THR A 72 -5.90 20.46 -5.66
CA THR A 72 -4.79 21.41 -5.71
C THR A 72 -4.69 22.28 -4.45
N SER A 73 -5.81 22.68 -3.85
CA SER A 73 -5.82 23.37 -2.54
C SER A 73 -5.33 22.50 -1.39
N GLU A 74 -5.53 21.18 -1.46
CA GLU A 74 -5.05 20.22 -0.45
C GLU A 74 -3.62 19.75 -0.73
N SER A 75 -3.12 19.91 -1.96
CA SER A 75 -1.81 19.40 -2.38
C SER A 75 -0.59 19.82 -1.54
N PRO A 76 -0.52 21.01 -0.91
CA PRO A 76 0.60 21.37 -0.03
C PRO A 76 0.62 20.63 1.32
N LYS A 77 -0.46 19.90 1.67
CA LYS A 77 -0.55 19.10 2.90
C LYS A 77 0.20 17.78 2.77
N HIS A 78 0.17 17.20 1.58
CA HIS A 78 0.68 15.86 1.26
C HIS A 78 2.13 15.93 0.72
N LYS A 79 2.87 14.82 0.84
CA LYS A 79 4.27 14.71 0.37
C LYS A 79 4.35 14.51 -1.14
N ALA A 80 3.41 13.79 -1.72
CA ALA A 80 3.29 13.61 -3.16
C ALA A 80 1.81 13.61 -3.58
N ASN A 81 1.54 14.14 -4.78
CA ASN A 81 0.19 14.32 -5.30
C ASN A 81 0.11 13.72 -6.70
N PHE A 82 -0.88 12.85 -6.92
CA PHE A 82 -1.05 12.12 -8.17
C PHE A 82 -2.46 12.29 -8.75
N ILE A 83 -2.53 12.28 -10.08
CA ILE A 83 -3.79 12.25 -10.83
C ILE A 83 -3.72 11.00 -11.71
N VAL A 84 -4.71 10.11 -11.63
CA VAL A 84 -4.80 8.91 -12.47
C VAL A 84 -6.04 8.99 -13.36
N PHE A 85 -5.81 9.06 -14.67
CA PHE A 85 -6.86 9.08 -15.67
C PHE A 85 -7.23 7.64 -16.04
N LEU A 86 -8.50 7.29 -15.83
CA LEU A 86 -9.01 5.91 -15.90
C LEU A 86 -10.27 5.83 -16.77
N ALA A 87 -10.46 4.68 -17.40
CA ALA A 87 -11.69 4.32 -18.08
C ALA A 87 -12.79 3.90 -17.11
N ASP A 88 -14.01 4.40 -17.31
CA ASP A 88 -15.19 4.09 -16.51
C ASP A 88 -15.53 2.60 -16.48
N LYS A 89 -16.29 2.19 -15.46
CA LYS A 89 -16.78 0.83 -15.32
C LYS A 89 -17.95 0.58 -16.26
N ASP A 90 -17.86 -0.50 -17.04
CA ASP A 90 -18.95 -0.99 -17.88
C ASP A 90 -20.08 -1.52 -16.99
N PRO A 91 -21.33 -1.00 -17.07
CA PRO A 91 -22.43 -1.45 -16.23
C PRO A 91 -22.78 -2.94 -16.33
N SER A 92 -22.40 -3.61 -17.42
CA SER A 92 -22.65 -5.04 -17.63
C SER A 92 -21.64 -5.95 -16.92
N THR A 93 -20.43 -5.47 -16.64
CA THR A 93 -19.35 -6.27 -16.01
C THR A 93 -18.90 -5.73 -14.65
N ASN A 94 -19.21 -4.46 -14.34
CA ASN A 94 -18.68 -3.68 -13.21
C ASN A 94 -17.14 -3.51 -13.23
N LEU A 95 -16.47 -3.86 -14.32
CA LEU A 95 -15.04 -3.66 -14.56
C LEU A 95 -14.82 -2.49 -15.52
N SER A 96 -13.63 -1.88 -15.48
CA SER A 96 -13.25 -0.83 -16.43
C SER A 96 -13.30 -1.35 -17.87
N TRP A 97 -13.89 -0.60 -18.81
CA TRP A 97 -13.97 -1.01 -20.22
C TRP A 97 -12.60 -1.08 -20.92
N CYS A 98 -11.53 -0.58 -20.29
CA CYS A 98 -10.15 -0.64 -20.77
C CYS A 98 -9.36 -1.76 -20.06
N PRO A 99 -8.89 -2.81 -20.78
CA PRO A 99 -8.08 -3.87 -20.21
C PRO A 99 -6.77 -3.38 -19.56
N ASP A 100 -6.17 -2.32 -20.08
CA ASP A 100 -4.95 -1.73 -19.52
C ASP A 100 -5.22 -0.98 -18.21
N CYS A 101 -6.40 -0.36 -18.05
CA CYS A 101 -6.82 0.20 -16.77
C CYS A 101 -7.02 -0.91 -15.72
N VAL A 102 -7.68 -2.02 -16.09
CA VAL A 102 -7.85 -3.20 -15.21
C VAL A 102 -6.49 -3.79 -14.78
N ARG A 103 -5.46 -3.74 -15.65
CA ARG A 103 -4.10 -4.18 -15.32
C ARG A 103 -3.32 -3.18 -14.46
N ALA A 104 -3.45 -1.87 -14.72
CA ALA A 104 -2.64 -0.85 -14.07
C ALA A 104 -3.20 -0.38 -12.72
N GLU A 105 -4.51 -0.18 -12.60
CA GLU A 105 -5.17 0.34 -11.39
C GLU A 105 -4.74 -0.39 -10.10
N PRO A 106 -4.84 -1.73 -9.98
CA PRO A 106 -4.41 -2.42 -8.76
C PRO A 106 -2.91 -2.30 -8.47
N VAL A 107 -2.07 -2.12 -9.50
CA VAL A 107 -0.62 -1.95 -9.36
C VAL A 107 -0.31 -0.54 -8.83
N ILE A 108 -0.90 0.50 -9.42
CA ILE A 108 -0.79 1.89 -8.96
C ILE A 108 -1.24 1.99 -7.49
N TYR A 109 -2.42 1.45 -7.17
CA TYR A 109 -2.97 1.48 -5.81
C TYR A 109 -2.05 0.79 -4.80
N LYS A 110 -1.66 -0.47 -5.07
CA LYS A 110 -0.70 -1.20 -4.25
C LYS A 110 0.58 -0.41 -3.99
N LYS A 111 1.13 0.25 -5.02
CA LYS A 111 2.38 1.02 -4.92
C LYS A 111 2.21 2.31 -4.12
N LEU A 112 1.19 3.13 -4.41
CA LEU A 112 0.93 4.38 -3.68
C LEU A 112 0.57 4.11 -2.20
N GLU A 113 -0.28 3.10 -1.93
CA GLU A 113 -0.64 2.69 -0.56
C GLU A 113 0.52 2.02 0.21
N SER A 114 1.56 1.54 -0.48
CA SER A 114 2.78 0.99 0.13
C SER A 114 3.86 2.05 0.40
N SER A 115 3.61 3.31 0.04
CA SER A 115 4.56 4.40 0.28
C SER A 115 4.66 4.74 1.77
N GLN A 116 5.85 5.20 2.18
CA GLN A 116 6.06 5.80 3.50
C GLN A 116 5.68 7.29 3.52
N ASP A 117 5.45 7.89 2.35
CA ASP A 117 5.00 9.27 2.20
C ASP A 117 3.48 9.40 2.35
N ASP A 118 3.03 10.59 2.78
CA ASP A 118 1.62 10.98 2.70
C ASP A 118 1.27 11.31 1.25
N VAL A 119 0.39 10.52 0.64
CA VAL A 119 0.05 10.60 -0.78
C VAL A 119 -1.42 10.97 -0.97
N ALA A 120 -1.67 11.96 -1.83
CA ALA A 120 -3.00 12.21 -2.38
C ALA A 120 -3.13 11.68 -3.81
N LEU A 121 -4.30 11.12 -4.13
CA LEU A 121 -4.65 10.56 -5.43
C LEU A 121 -6.01 11.08 -5.90
N LEU A 122 -6.03 11.77 -7.03
CA LEU A 122 -7.25 12.11 -7.77
C LEU A 122 -7.49 11.07 -8.88
N LYS A 123 -8.58 10.33 -8.82
CA LYS A 123 -9.08 9.54 -9.95
C LYS A 123 -9.89 10.43 -10.88
N ALA A 124 -9.57 10.41 -12.16
CA ALA A 124 -10.26 11.15 -13.20
C ALA A 124 -10.84 10.17 -14.24
N TYR A 125 -12.14 9.92 -14.13
CA TYR A 125 -12.90 8.99 -14.97
C TYR A 125 -13.27 9.64 -16.31
N VAL A 126 -12.77 9.09 -17.43
CA VAL A 126 -12.86 9.70 -18.78
C VAL A 126 -14.24 9.59 -19.45
N GLY A 127 -15.19 8.89 -18.86
CA GLY A 127 -16.46 8.51 -19.46
C GLY A 127 -16.40 7.14 -20.16
N ASP A 128 -17.43 6.87 -20.95
CA ASP A 128 -17.54 5.62 -21.70
C ASP A 128 -16.57 5.55 -22.89
N ARG A 129 -16.50 4.37 -23.51
CA ARG A 129 -15.58 4.10 -24.63
C ARG A 129 -15.88 4.99 -25.88
N PRO A 130 -17.15 5.27 -26.26
CA PRO A 130 -17.49 6.33 -27.21
C PRO A 130 -16.95 7.72 -26.83
N THR A 131 -17.23 8.22 -25.61
CA THR A 131 -16.80 9.53 -25.12
C THR A 131 -15.29 9.67 -25.16
N TRP A 132 -14.54 8.67 -24.70
CA TRP A 132 -13.07 8.70 -24.74
C TRP A 132 -12.48 8.63 -26.16
N ARG A 133 -13.19 8.00 -27.11
CA ARG A 133 -12.77 7.92 -28.52
C ARG A 133 -13.00 9.20 -29.31
N ASN A 134 -13.82 10.12 -28.79
CA ASN A 134 -14.01 11.43 -29.39
C ASN A 134 -12.68 12.24 -29.39
N PRO A 135 -12.15 12.67 -30.54
CA PRO A 135 -10.95 13.51 -30.58
C PRO A 135 -11.12 14.86 -29.86
N GLN A 136 -12.35 15.35 -29.76
CA GLN A 136 -12.72 16.57 -29.03
C GLN A 136 -12.99 16.33 -27.52
N HIS A 137 -12.64 15.16 -26.98
CA HIS A 137 -12.72 14.90 -25.53
C HIS A 137 -11.89 15.94 -24.74
N PRO A 138 -12.43 16.55 -23.66
CA PRO A 138 -11.79 17.68 -22.97
C PRO A 138 -10.32 17.44 -22.62
N TRP A 139 -9.97 16.32 -21.99
CA TRP A 139 -8.59 16.07 -21.56
C TRP A 139 -7.64 15.65 -22.69
N ARG A 140 -8.13 15.41 -23.92
CA ARG A 140 -7.30 15.27 -25.13
C ARG A 140 -6.86 16.63 -25.69
N ILE A 141 -7.79 17.58 -25.73
CA ILE A 141 -7.56 18.93 -26.27
C ILE A 141 -7.03 19.92 -25.22
N ASP A 142 -7.19 19.60 -23.93
CA ASP A 142 -6.72 20.42 -22.81
C ASP A 142 -5.22 20.78 -22.93
N SER A 143 -4.88 21.99 -22.51
CA SER A 143 -3.54 22.55 -22.65
C SER A 143 -2.51 21.92 -21.71
N ILE A 144 -2.93 21.34 -20.58
CA ILE A 144 -2.06 20.80 -19.52
C ILE A 144 -1.87 19.29 -19.70
N PHE A 145 -2.98 18.53 -19.78
CA PHE A 145 -2.96 17.07 -19.72
C PHE A 145 -2.67 16.40 -21.07
N LYS A 146 -3.22 16.90 -22.18
CA LYS A 146 -3.00 16.40 -23.57
C LYS A 146 -2.97 14.86 -23.65
N LEU A 147 -3.99 14.20 -23.10
CA LEU A 147 -4.00 12.76 -22.91
C LEU A 147 -4.07 12.00 -24.24
N LYS A 148 -3.20 10.98 -24.36
CA LYS A 148 -3.09 10.14 -25.56
C LYS A 148 -3.89 8.85 -25.40
N GLY A 149 -3.61 8.11 -24.33
CA GLY A 149 -4.28 6.88 -23.93
C GLY A 149 -4.95 7.00 -22.56
N VAL A 150 -5.46 5.86 -22.09
CA VAL A 150 -5.71 5.56 -20.67
C VAL A 150 -5.27 4.11 -20.44
N PRO A 151 -4.74 3.75 -19.27
CA PRO A 151 -4.53 4.59 -18.08
C PRO A 151 -3.36 5.56 -18.26
N THR A 152 -3.46 6.76 -17.68
CA THR A 152 -2.33 7.70 -17.58
C THR A 152 -2.19 8.14 -16.12
N LEU A 153 -1.03 7.90 -15.51
CA LEU A 153 -0.69 8.38 -14.18
C LEU A 153 0.16 9.65 -14.29
N VAL A 154 -0.17 10.69 -13.53
CA VAL A 154 0.48 12.00 -13.52
C VAL A 154 0.93 12.34 -12.11
N ARG A 155 2.20 12.76 -11.94
CA ARG A 155 2.68 13.42 -10.71
C ARG A 155 2.47 14.92 -10.84
N TRP A 156 1.76 15.51 -9.89
CA TRP A 156 1.40 16.92 -9.86
C TRP A 156 2.15 17.66 -8.74
N GLU A 157 2.86 18.73 -9.08
CA GLU A 157 3.50 19.61 -8.08
C GLU A 157 3.54 21.04 -8.57
N ASN A 158 3.39 22.00 -7.65
CA ASN A 158 3.60 23.44 -7.91
C ASN A 158 2.84 23.97 -9.14
N GLY A 159 1.62 23.46 -9.37
CA GLY A 159 0.76 23.85 -10.49
C GLY A 159 1.10 23.22 -11.84
N ALA A 160 1.95 22.19 -11.89
CA ALA A 160 2.39 21.55 -13.13
C ALA A 160 2.54 20.02 -13.04
N ILE A 161 2.51 19.38 -14.21
CA ILE A 161 2.92 17.98 -14.38
C ILE A 161 4.44 17.89 -14.24
N LYS A 162 4.92 17.10 -13.28
CA LYS A 162 6.35 16.81 -13.08
C LYS A 162 6.82 15.57 -13.82
N GLY A 163 5.95 14.59 -13.92
CA GLY A 163 6.18 13.34 -14.64
C GLY A 163 4.86 12.65 -14.94
N ARG A 164 4.85 11.78 -15.93
CA ARG A 164 3.69 10.99 -16.34
C ARG A 164 4.13 9.61 -16.79
N LEU A 165 3.25 8.62 -16.62
CA LEU A 165 3.36 7.28 -17.17
C LEU A 165 2.10 7.02 -18.00
N GLU A 166 2.28 6.69 -19.27
CA GLU A 166 1.16 6.38 -20.18
C GLU A 166 0.75 4.89 -20.07
N ASP A 167 -0.25 4.49 -20.86
CA ASP A 167 -0.82 3.14 -20.97
C ASP A 167 0.18 1.96 -20.85
N HIS A 168 1.24 1.99 -21.66
CA HIS A 168 2.30 0.99 -21.74
C HIS A 168 3.31 1.05 -20.58
N GLU A 169 3.18 2.01 -19.66
CA GLU A 169 4.11 2.28 -18.56
C GLU A 169 3.45 2.22 -17.17
N ALA A 170 2.19 2.64 -17.06
CA ALA A 170 1.46 2.83 -15.81
C ALA A 170 1.17 1.52 -15.04
N HIS A 171 1.53 0.37 -15.60
CA HIS A 171 1.46 -0.95 -14.97
C HIS A 171 2.84 -1.52 -14.56
N LEU A 172 3.93 -0.77 -14.74
CA LEU A 172 5.29 -1.20 -14.42
C LEU A 172 5.72 -0.68 -13.03
N GLU A 173 5.75 -1.57 -12.02
CA GLU A 173 6.05 -1.19 -10.62
C GLU A 173 7.31 -0.31 -10.49
N HIS A 174 8.40 -0.65 -11.18
CA HIS A 174 9.65 0.11 -11.12
C HIS A 174 9.55 1.55 -11.68
N LYS A 175 8.64 1.82 -12.63
CA LYS A 175 8.39 3.18 -13.12
C LYS A 175 7.51 3.97 -12.16
N ILE A 176 6.55 3.31 -11.52
CA ILE A 176 5.74 3.92 -10.46
C ILE A 176 6.63 4.26 -9.25
N ASP A 177 7.59 3.41 -8.90
CA ASP A 177 8.61 3.67 -7.87
C ASP A 177 9.51 4.88 -8.23
N ALA A 178 9.99 4.97 -9.47
CA ALA A 178 10.74 6.13 -9.93
C ALA A 178 9.92 7.42 -9.80
N LEU A 179 8.68 7.41 -10.34
CA LEU A 179 7.74 8.53 -10.27
C LEU A 179 7.36 8.90 -8.82
N LEU A 180 7.24 7.93 -7.91
CA LEU A 180 7.06 8.14 -6.47
C LEU A 180 8.27 8.82 -5.83
N SER A 181 9.49 8.40 -6.20
CA SER A 181 10.73 8.95 -5.64
C SER A 181 11.09 10.36 -6.11
N GLY A 182 10.42 10.88 -7.15
CA GLY A 182 10.66 12.21 -7.70
C GLY A 182 12.00 12.35 -8.42
N LYS A 183 12.46 11.27 -9.06
CA LYS A 183 13.76 11.15 -9.77
C LYS A 183 13.55 10.89 -11.26
#